data_AF-A0AAV7P2V6-F1
#
_entry.id   AF-A0AAV7P2V6-F1
#
_cell.length_a   1.000
_cell.length_b   1.000
_cell.length_c   1.000
_cell.angle_alpha   90.00
_cell.angle_beta   90.00
_cell.angle_gamma   90.00
#
_symmetry.space_group_name_H-M   'P 1'
#
loop_
_entity.id
_entity.type
_entity.pdbx_description
1 polymer ?
#
loop_
_entity_poly.entity_id
_entity_poly.type
_entity_poly.pdbx_seq_one_letter_code
_entity_poly.pdbx_strand_id
1 'polypeptide(L)'
;MESVLIGVGDCSDVTCLCHMDSVLIGVGYCSDVTCLRHMDSVLIGVGCCSDVTCLCRMDSVLIGVGYCSDVTCLCRMDSVLIGVGYCSDVTCLCRMDSVLIRVGYCSDVTCLCRMDSDAHRSWIL
;
A
#
# COMPACT_ATOMS: atom_id res chain seq x y z
N MET A 1 13.27 -8.72 15.13
CA MET A 1 11.92 -8.14 15.04
C MET A 1 11.91 -6.81 15.76
N GLU A 2 12.57 -5.84 15.15
CA GLU A 2 12.36 -4.44 15.49
C GLU A 2 11.10 -3.98 14.75
N SER A 3 10.14 -3.45 15.48
CA SER A 3 8.88 -2.93 14.94
C SER A 3 8.73 -1.47 15.32
N VAL A 4 8.28 -0.65 14.36
CA VAL A 4 8.01 0.77 14.58
C VAL A 4 6.53 1.04 14.40
N LEU A 5 5.96 1.77 15.35
CA LEU A 5 4.61 2.33 15.26
C LEU A 5 4.71 3.84 15.02
N ILE A 6 4.14 4.30 13.91
CA ILE A 6 4.06 5.73 13.59
C ILE A 6 2.57 6.12 13.55
N GLY A 7 2.17 7.02 14.42
CA GLY A 7 0.81 7.58 14.46
C GLY A 7 0.83 9.07 14.12
N VAL A 8 0.12 9.47 13.08
CA VAL A 8 0.03 10.87 12.64
C VAL A 8 -1.44 11.27 12.58
N GLY A 9 -1.79 12.36 13.27
CA GLY A 9 -3.16 12.89 13.30
C GLY A 9 -3.49 13.65 12.02
N ASP A 10 -2.97 14.88 11.90
CA ASP A 10 -3.09 15.73 10.73
C ASP A 10 -1.70 16.09 10.22
N CYS A 11 -1.45 15.92 8.93
CA CYS A 11 -0.18 16.24 8.28
C CYS A 11 -0.41 16.80 6.88
N SER A 12 0.59 17.52 6.39
CA SER A 12 0.69 17.76 4.94
C SER A 12 1.20 16.47 4.30
N ASP A 13 2.41 16.06 4.65
CA ASP A 13 3.03 14.87 4.05
C ASP A 13 3.63 13.96 5.12
N VAL A 14 3.47 12.65 4.93
CA VAL A 14 4.13 11.62 5.72
C VAL A 14 5.04 10.82 4.81
N THR A 15 6.34 10.85 5.09
CA THR A 15 7.31 9.99 4.44
C THR A 15 7.94 9.06 5.48
N CYS A 16 7.70 7.75 5.38
CA CYS A 16 8.46 6.74 6.12
C CYS A 16 9.56 6.17 5.23
N LEU A 17 10.79 6.40 5.67
CA LEU A 17 11.99 5.82 5.11
C LEU A 17 12.58 4.88 6.17
N CYS A 18 12.24 3.60 6.08
CA CYS A 18 12.42 2.68 7.19
C CYS A 18 13.17 1.41 6.71
N HIS A 19 14.17 0.93 7.45
CA HIS A 19 14.91 -0.31 7.14
C HIS A 19 14.89 -1.22 8.36
N MET A 20 13.74 -1.88 8.53
CA MET A 20 13.39 -2.70 9.69
C MET A 20 12.62 -3.92 9.20
N ASP A 21 12.43 -4.92 10.06
CA ASP A 21 11.65 -6.11 9.73
C ASP A 21 10.16 -5.76 9.48
N SER A 22 9.61 -4.85 10.31
CA SER A 22 8.19 -4.51 10.26
C SER A 22 7.89 -3.05 10.65
N VAL A 23 6.93 -2.44 9.96
CA VAL A 23 6.45 -1.09 10.29
C VAL A 23 4.94 -1.01 10.21
N LEU A 24 4.34 -0.34 11.21
CA LEU A 24 2.94 0.01 11.24
C LEU A 24 2.77 1.53 11.20
N ILE A 25 2.07 2.03 10.19
CA ILE A 25 1.80 3.46 10.00
C ILE A 25 0.30 3.68 10.07
N GLY A 26 -0.14 4.52 11.01
CA GLY A 26 -1.51 5.00 11.11
C GLY A 26 -1.56 6.50 10.86
N VAL A 27 -2.28 6.93 9.82
CA VAL A 27 -2.45 8.34 9.45
C VAL A 27 -3.93 8.70 9.45
N GLY A 28 -4.31 9.76 10.18
CA GLY A 28 -5.68 10.28 10.23
C GLY A 28 -6.04 11.02 8.95
N TYR A 29 -5.53 12.24 8.81
CA TYR A 29 -5.64 13.08 7.62
C TYR A 29 -4.25 13.48 7.13
N CYS A 30 -3.97 13.22 5.86
CA CYS A 30 -2.78 13.76 5.18
C CYS A 30 -3.13 14.25 3.79
N SER A 31 -2.28 15.07 3.19
CA SER A 31 -2.27 15.20 1.73
C SER A 31 -1.62 13.95 1.16
N ASP A 32 -0.34 13.72 1.48
CA ASP A 32 0.43 12.67 0.83
C ASP A 32 1.05 11.69 1.83
N VAL A 33 0.88 10.39 1.57
CA VAL A 33 1.54 9.32 2.34
C VAL A 33 2.47 8.55 1.43
N THR A 34 3.76 8.66 1.69
CA THR A 34 4.81 7.97 0.95
C THR A 34 5.55 6.97 1.84
N CYS A 35 5.59 5.70 1.42
CA CYS A 35 6.41 4.67 2.04
C CYS A 35 7.51 4.23 1.07
N LEU A 36 8.76 4.27 1.54
CA LEU A 36 9.96 3.99 0.75
C LEU A 36 10.89 3.08 1.55
N ARG A 37 11.37 1.97 0.95
CA ARG A 37 12.57 1.12 1.32
C ARG A 37 12.30 -0.41 1.34
N HIS A 38 13.33 -1.15 1.75
CA HIS A 38 13.37 -2.60 1.89
C HIS A 38 13.02 -3.01 3.34
N MET A 39 11.93 -3.76 3.50
CA MET A 39 11.44 -4.32 4.78
C MET A 39 10.81 -5.68 4.53
N ASP A 40 10.60 -6.50 5.55
CA ASP A 40 9.94 -7.80 5.33
C ASP A 40 8.42 -7.60 5.24
N SER A 41 7.88 -6.73 6.10
CA SER A 41 6.43 -6.48 6.19
C SER A 41 6.07 -5.02 6.49
N VAL A 42 5.01 -4.52 5.84
CA VAL A 42 4.45 -3.19 6.15
C VAL A 42 2.94 -3.24 6.26
N LEU A 43 2.42 -2.54 7.28
CA LEU A 43 1.01 -2.28 7.47
C LEU A 43 0.74 -0.78 7.49
N ILE A 44 0.00 -0.28 6.51
CA ILE A 44 -0.37 1.14 6.38
C ILE A 44 -1.88 1.26 6.54
N GLY A 45 -2.31 2.08 7.49
CA GLY A 45 -3.70 2.48 7.69
C GLY A 45 -3.84 3.99 7.50
N VAL A 46 -4.60 4.43 6.51
CA VAL A 46 -4.86 5.86 6.23
C VAL A 46 -6.35 6.12 6.29
N GLY A 47 -6.76 7.11 7.09
CA GLY A 47 -8.15 7.56 7.17
C GLY A 47 -8.56 8.32 5.92
N CYS A 48 -7.98 9.50 5.71
CA CYS A 48 -8.16 10.33 4.54
C CYS A 48 -6.82 10.81 3.98
N CYS A 49 -6.62 10.66 2.68
CA CYS A 49 -5.48 11.16 1.92
C CYS A 49 -5.92 11.82 0.63
N SER A 50 -5.05 12.65 0.06
CA SER A 50 -5.07 12.90 -1.38
C SER A 50 -4.41 11.72 -2.06
N ASP A 51 -3.14 11.44 -1.74
CA ASP A 51 -2.36 10.43 -2.44
C ASP A 51 -1.67 9.44 -1.47
N VAL A 52 -1.71 8.15 -1.80
CA VAL A 52 -0.85 7.13 -1.18
C VAL A 52 0.11 6.57 -2.20
N THR A 53 1.40 6.69 -1.93
CA THR A 53 2.46 6.08 -2.75
C THR A 53 3.28 5.08 -1.94
N CYS A 54 3.31 3.83 -2.38
CA CYS A 54 4.17 2.79 -1.84
C CYS A 54 5.20 2.37 -2.88
N LEU A 55 6.49 2.58 -2.59
CA LEU A 55 7.61 2.25 -3.48
C LEU A 55 8.64 1.38 -2.75
N CYS A 56 8.40 0.06 -2.77
CA CYS A 56 9.00 -0.84 -1.80
C CYS A 56 9.48 -2.18 -2.41
N ARG A 57 10.51 -2.78 -1.78
CA ARG A 57 10.92 -4.18 -1.98
C ARG A 57 10.71 -4.93 -0.68
N MET A 58 9.73 -5.82 -0.61
CA MET A 58 9.34 -6.45 0.65
C MET A 58 8.76 -7.83 0.41
N ASP A 59 8.63 -8.66 1.44
CA ASP A 59 7.97 -9.96 1.27
C ASP A 59 6.45 -9.77 1.25
N SER A 60 5.92 -8.89 2.10
CA SER A 60 4.48 -8.67 2.23
C SER A 60 4.09 -7.23 2.54
N VAL A 61 2.99 -6.76 1.93
CA VAL A 61 2.40 -5.45 2.23
C VAL A 61 0.90 -5.53 2.44
N LEU A 62 0.42 -4.82 3.46
CA LEU A 62 -0.98 -4.59 3.75
C LEU A 62 -1.27 -3.09 3.79
N ILE A 63 -2.11 -2.62 2.88
CA ILE A 63 -2.53 -1.21 2.79
C ILE A 63 -4.03 -1.14 3.00
N GLY A 64 -4.46 -0.36 3.98
CA GLY A 64 -5.86 -0.03 4.26
C GLY A 64 -6.08 1.47 4.15
N VAL A 65 -6.90 1.91 3.21
CA VAL A 65 -7.20 3.33 2.98
C VAL A 65 -8.71 3.55 3.05
N GLY A 66 -9.15 4.51 3.87
CA GLY A 66 -10.56 4.90 4.00
C GLY A 66 -11.03 5.69 2.79
N TYR A 67 -10.51 6.90 2.65
CA TYR A 67 -10.75 7.81 1.52
C TYR A 67 -9.41 8.27 0.93
N CYS A 68 -9.23 8.10 -0.37
CA CYS A 68 -8.13 8.72 -1.10
C CYS A 68 -8.61 9.28 -2.45
N SER A 69 -7.82 10.17 -3.04
CA SER A 69 -7.92 10.42 -4.48
C SER A 69 -7.19 9.28 -5.18
N ASP A 70 -5.88 9.15 -4.97
CA ASP A 70 -5.07 8.21 -5.73
C ASP A 70 -4.26 7.26 -4.84
N VAL A 71 -4.25 5.98 -5.20
CA VAL A 71 -3.40 4.97 -4.55
C VAL A 71 -2.46 4.37 -5.59
N THR A 72 -1.17 4.64 -5.44
CA THR A 72 -0.10 4.10 -6.29
C THR A 72 0.78 3.13 -5.51
N CYS A 73 0.84 1.88 -5.97
CA CYS A 73 1.72 0.86 -5.43
C CYS A 73 2.70 0.39 -6.51
N LEU A 74 3.99 0.58 -6.29
CA LEU A 74 5.04 0.25 -7.24
C LEU A 74 6.11 -0.61 -6.56
N CYS A 75 5.91 -1.92 -6.60
CA CYS A 75 6.53 -2.82 -5.64
C CYS A 75 7.09 -4.09 -6.29
N ARG A 76 8.14 -4.67 -5.68
CA ARG A 76 8.58 -6.04 -6.00
C ARG A 76 8.53 -6.85 -4.71
N MET A 77 7.58 -7.77 -4.62
CA MET A 77 7.23 -8.45 -3.37
C MET A 77 6.65 -9.82 -3.59
N ASP A 78 6.62 -10.68 -2.60
CA ASP A 78 5.98 -11.99 -2.75
C ASP A 78 4.45 -11.88 -2.68
N SER A 79 3.93 -11.04 -1.78
CA SER A 79 2.48 -10.88 -1.57
C SER A 79 2.05 -9.44 -1.29
N VAL A 80 0.89 -9.04 -1.84
CA VAL A 80 0.25 -7.75 -1.51
C VAL A 80 -1.24 -7.89 -1.23
N LEU A 81 -1.68 -7.18 -0.18
CA LEU A 81 -3.07 -6.96 0.16
C LEU A 81 -3.37 -5.46 0.20
N ILE A 82 -4.25 -5.00 -0.69
CA ILE A 82 -4.70 -3.61 -0.74
C ILE A 82 -6.20 -3.59 -0.48
N GLY A 83 -6.62 -2.83 0.53
CA GLY A 83 -8.01 -2.54 0.85
C GLY A 83 -8.26 -1.04 0.77
N VAL A 84 -9.10 -0.61 -0.17
CA VAL A 84 -9.47 0.81 -0.32
C VAL A 84 -10.98 0.94 -0.21
N GLY A 85 -11.45 1.83 0.68
CA GLY A 85 -12.86 2.13 0.86
C GLY A 85 -13.40 2.94 -0.31
N TYR A 86 -12.88 4.16 -0.46
CA TYR A 86 -13.23 5.11 -1.52
C TYR A 86 -11.95 5.66 -2.16
N CYS A 87 -11.84 5.56 -3.49
CA CYS A 87 -10.75 6.10 -4.28
C CYS A 87 -11.28 6.78 -5.55
N SER A 88 -10.53 7.72 -6.11
CA SER A 88 -10.66 8.03 -7.53
C SER A 88 -9.95 6.94 -8.32
N ASP A 89 -8.63 6.83 -8.17
CA ASP A 89 -7.82 5.92 -8.98
C ASP A 89 -6.92 5.01 -8.13
N VAL A 90 -6.84 3.73 -8.51
CA VAL A 90 -5.90 2.76 -7.92
C VAL A 90 -4.97 2.24 -9.00
N THR A 91 -3.68 2.56 -8.88
CA THR A 91 -2.63 2.06 -9.77
C THR A 91 -1.69 1.12 -9.02
N CYS A 92 -1.53 -0.11 -9.51
CA CYS A 92 -0.67 -1.11 -8.92
C CYS A 92 0.28 -1.68 -9.98
N LEU A 93 1.57 -1.31 -9.94
CA LEU A 93 2.61 -1.82 -10.83
C LEU A 93 3.58 -2.70 -10.05
N CYS A 94 3.35 -4.01 -10.09
CA CYS A 94 4.04 -4.91 -9.18
C CYS A 94 4.68 -6.13 -9.87
N ARG A 95 5.73 -6.68 -9.25
CA ARG A 95 6.29 -8.00 -9.58
C ARG A 95 6.14 -8.91 -8.37
N MET A 96 5.23 -9.88 -8.42
CA MET A 96 4.83 -10.65 -7.23
C MET A 96 4.32 -12.05 -7.49
N ASP A 97 4.26 -12.87 -6.43
CA ASP A 97 3.69 -14.22 -6.48
C ASP A 97 2.19 -14.22 -6.15
N SER A 98 1.71 -13.28 -5.33
CA SER A 98 0.30 -13.15 -4.96
C SER A 98 -0.18 -11.71 -4.83
N VAL A 99 -1.42 -11.46 -5.26
CA VAL A 99 -2.07 -10.14 -5.16
C VAL A 99 -3.55 -10.27 -4.82
N LEU A 100 -3.97 -9.51 -3.80
CA LEU A 100 -5.37 -9.33 -3.45
C LEU A 100 -5.67 -7.84 -3.31
N ILE A 101 -6.55 -7.33 -4.18
CA ILE A 101 -6.97 -5.93 -4.15
C ILE A 101 -8.48 -5.93 -3.92
N ARG A 102 -8.92 -5.29 -2.85
CA ARG A 102 -10.34 -5.09 -2.52
C ARG A 102 -10.63 -3.61 -2.55
N VAL A 103 -11.54 -3.21 -3.42
CA VAL A 103 -11.89 -1.80 -3.59
C VAL A 103 -13.40 -1.65 -3.41
N GLY A 104 -13.81 -0.84 -2.44
CA GLY A 104 -15.23 -0.60 -2.18
C GLY A 104 -15.86 0.24 -3.29
N TYR A 105 -15.36 1.46 -3.47
CA TYR A 105 -15.77 2.39 -4.51
C TYR A 105 -14.53 3.03 -5.13
N CYS A 106 -14.35 2.83 -6.43
CA CYS A 106 -13.27 3.46 -7.18
C CYS A 106 -13.72 3.76 -8.61
N SER A 107 -13.24 4.88 -9.15
CA SER A 107 -13.54 5.28 -10.52
C SER A 107 -12.75 4.41 -11.49
N ASP A 108 -11.42 4.30 -11.29
CA ASP A 108 -10.55 3.52 -12.15
C ASP A 108 -9.53 2.67 -11.38
N VAL A 109 -9.42 1.39 -11.75
CA VAL A 109 -8.44 0.46 -11.18
C VAL A 109 -7.53 -0.08 -12.28
N THR A 110 -6.23 0.19 -12.16
CA THR A 110 -5.19 -0.30 -13.06
C THR A 110 -4.19 -1.16 -12.28
N CYS A 111 -4.18 -2.49 -12.46
CA CYS A 111 -3.08 -3.36 -12.00
C CYS A 111 -2.31 -3.90 -13.19
N LEU A 112 -1.02 -3.55 -13.24
CA LEU A 112 -0.04 -4.16 -14.12
C LEU A 112 0.92 -4.98 -13.26
N CYS A 113 0.59 -6.25 -13.10
CA CYS A 113 1.24 -7.13 -12.17
C CYS A 113 1.97 -8.25 -12.97
N ARG A 114 3.30 -8.38 -12.82
CA ARG A 114 4.10 -9.43 -13.45
C ARG A 114 4.34 -10.55 -12.44
N MET A 115 3.78 -11.72 -12.71
CA MET A 115 3.88 -12.87 -11.80
C MET A 115 5.14 -13.70 -12.12
N ASP A 116 5.96 -14.00 -11.12
CA ASP A 116 6.92 -15.11 -11.20
C ASP A 116 6.11 -16.40 -10.99
N SER A 117 6.34 -17.42 -11.80
CA SER A 117 5.38 -18.51 -11.99
C SER A 117 5.34 -19.48 -10.81
N ASP A 118 4.13 -19.77 -10.24
CA ASP A 118 3.64 -21.12 -9.83
C ASP A 118 2.38 -21.11 -8.92
N ALA A 119 1.94 -19.97 -8.35
CA ALA A 119 0.77 -19.91 -7.47
C ALA A 119 -0.30 -18.89 -7.94
N HIS A 120 -1.17 -19.29 -8.87
CA HIS A 120 -2.21 -18.42 -9.40
C HIS A 120 -3.36 -18.18 -8.40
N ARG A 121 -3.58 -16.92 -7.99
CA ARG A 121 -4.88 -16.32 -7.58
C ARG A 121 -4.76 -14.79 -7.56
N SER A 122 -5.19 -14.12 -8.62
CA SER A 122 -5.46 -12.67 -8.62
C SER A 122 -6.97 -12.48 -8.48
N TRP A 123 -7.40 -11.77 -7.44
CA TRP A 123 -8.79 -11.36 -7.27
C TRP A 123 -8.82 -9.84 -7.10
N ILE A 124 -9.46 -9.17 -8.05
CA ILE A 124 -9.95 -7.80 -7.89
C ILE A 124 -11.43 -7.96 -7.57
N LEU A 125 -11.82 -7.61 -6.34
CA LEU A 125 -13.21 -7.61 -5.87
C LEU A 125 -13.73 -6.19 -5.74
#